data_AF-A0A024T7Q3-F1
#
_entry.id   AF-A0A024T7Q3-F1
#
_cell.length_a   1.000
_cell.length_b   1.000
_cell.length_c   1.000
_cell.angle_alpha   90.00
_cell.angle_beta   90.00
_cell.angle_gamma   90.00
#
_symmetry.space_group_name_H-M   'P 1'
#
loop_
_entity.id
_entity.type
_entity.pdbx_description
1 polymer ?
#
loop_
_entity_poly.entity_id
_entity_poly.type
_entity_poly.pdbx_seq_one_letter_code
_entity_poly.pdbx_strand_id
1 'polypeptide(L)'
;MNDSSKRKVAFLFKPASDFDLLKVVIHIQPFDAPYEADKTRWEEVAANMCITHGDTLTAVSCRKRFDDLIVAFKDDKLNSLRASGTEEEYNEREQLMQDIVDLMNTSQDRKRSVKEEKTAKFEKRESDGERLRDAAMRAYAAKRKSIDDESDVDVPPDEGKKKKFRLVQKVPDTASALESFAVHLERANEFKSREIESAAQANALTQRRLELDEARFALDKSERGVIGAR
;
A
#
# COMPACT_ATOMS: atom_id res chain seq x y z
N MET A 1 -42.40 -22.76 39.55
CA MET A 1 -41.69 -22.18 38.40
C MET A 1 -40.80 -23.27 37.81
N ASN A 2 -41.02 -23.67 36.55
CA ASN A 2 -40.05 -24.50 35.84
C ASN A 2 -40.08 -24.11 34.36
N ASP A 3 -39.46 -22.98 34.05
CA ASP A 3 -39.28 -22.55 32.67
C ASP A 3 -38.19 -23.42 32.04
N SER A 4 -38.61 -24.25 31.10
CA SER A 4 -37.75 -25.25 30.48
C SER A 4 -36.74 -24.52 29.60
N SER A 5 -35.46 -24.60 29.96
CA SER A 5 -34.33 -24.17 29.13
C SER A 5 -34.27 -24.97 27.82
N LYS A 6 -35.14 -24.64 26.88
CA LYS A 6 -35.07 -25.11 25.50
C LYS A 6 -33.78 -24.54 24.93
N ARG A 7 -32.81 -25.40 24.62
CA ARG A 7 -31.58 -25.01 23.91
C ARG A 7 -31.98 -24.19 22.68
N LYS A 8 -31.49 -22.95 22.57
CA LYS A 8 -31.71 -22.13 21.37
C LYS A 8 -31.19 -22.93 20.17
N VAL A 9 -32.05 -23.14 19.17
CA VAL A 9 -31.68 -23.84 17.94
C VAL A 9 -30.68 -22.98 17.20
N ALA A 10 -29.56 -23.57 16.77
CA ALA A 10 -28.56 -22.85 15.99
C ALA A 10 -29.16 -22.41 14.65
N PHE A 11 -28.81 -21.19 14.22
CA PHE A 11 -29.24 -20.69 12.93
C PHE A 11 -28.73 -21.60 11.79
N LEU A 12 -29.63 -22.00 10.89
CA LEU A 12 -29.29 -22.81 9.72
C LEU A 12 -29.28 -21.92 8.47
N PHE A 13 -28.10 -21.73 7.89
CA PHE A 13 -27.93 -20.98 6.66
C PHE A 13 -28.62 -21.67 5.49
N LYS A 14 -29.35 -20.86 4.71
CA LYS A 14 -30.01 -21.23 3.46
C LYS A 14 -29.47 -20.34 2.33
N PRO A 15 -29.65 -20.71 1.05
CA PRO A 15 -29.23 -19.87 -0.06
C PRO A 15 -29.69 -18.41 0.07
N ALA A 16 -30.96 -18.16 0.43
CA ALA A 16 -31.49 -16.82 0.67
C ALA A 16 -30.68 -16.03 1.73
N SER A 17 -30.37 -16.66 2.86
CA SER A 17 -29.57 -16.04 3.93
C SER A 17 -28.10 -15.83 3.55
N ASP A 18 -27.58 -16.63 2.60
CA ASP A 18 -26.22 -16.43 2.08
C ASP A 18 -26.14 -15.12 1.29
N PHE A 19 -27.14 -14.75 0.49
CA PHE A 19 -27.15 -13.45 -0.21
C PHE A 19 -27.05 -12.28 0.75
N ASP A 20 -27.88 -12.29 1.78
CA ASP A 20 -27.88 -11.23 2.80
C ASP A 20 -26.51 -11.16 3.49
N LEU A 21 -25.93 -12.32 3.83
CA LEU A 21 -24.59 -12.39 4.41
C LEU A 21 -23.54 -11.76 3.48
N LEU A 22 -23.56 -12.09 2.19
CA LEU A 22 -22.61 -11.54 1.21
C LEU A 22 -22.78 -10.03 1.03
N LYS A 23 -24.02 -9.54 0.94
CA LYS A 23 -24.32 -8.09 0.85
C LYS A 23 -23.80 -7.35 2.08
N VAL A 24 -24.02 -7.89 3.27
CA VAL A 24 -23.50 -7.32 4.53
C VAL A 24 -21.97 -7.36 4.57
N VAL A 25 -21.34 -8.44 4.11
CA VAL A 25 -19.87 -8.55 4.04
C VAL A 25 -19.28 -7.54 3.04
N ILE A 26 -19.91 -7.32 1.89
CA ILE A 26 -19.49 -6.28 0.92
C ILE A 26 -19.57 -4.89 1.57
N HIS A 27 -20.64 -4.63 2.33
CA HIS A 27 -20.84 -3.33 2.97
C HIS A 27 -19.82 -3.06 4.10
N ILE A 28 -19.60 -4.03 4.98
CA ILE A 28 -18.73 -3.86 6.18
C ILE A 28 -17.25 -4.12 5.86
N GLN A 29 -16.97 -4.94 4.86
CA GLN A 29 -15.63 -5.37 4.44
C GLN A 29 -14.77 -5.86 5.62
N PRO A 30 -15.19 -6.92 6.34
CA PRO A 30 -14.46 -7.42 7.51
C PRO A 30 -13.02 -7.84 7.17
N PHE A 31 -12.76 -8.34 5.96
CA PHE A 31 -11.43 -8.73 5.47
C PHE A 31 -10.45 -7.56 5.31
N ASP A 32 -10.94 -6.32 5.20
CA ASP A 32 -10.10 -5.13 5.13
C ASP A 32 -9.75 -4.57 6.52
N ALA A 33 -10.30 -5.15 7.60
CA ALA A 33 -10.01 -4.72 8.96
C ALA A 33 -8.49 -4.72 9.25
N PRO A 34 -8.00 -3.73 10.02
CA PRO A 34 -6.79 -3.89 10.79
C PRO A 34 -6.91 -5.10 11.73
N TYR A 35 -5.79 -5.74 12.06
CA TYR A 35 -5.77 -6.95 12.90
C TYR A 35 -6.54 -6.79 14.22
N GLU A 36 -6.45 -5.61 14.83
CA GLU A 36 -7.11 -5.29 16.11
C GLU A 36 -8.64 -5.15 15.99
N ALA A 37 -9.16 -4.91 14.79
CA ALA A 37 -10.58 -4.64 14.54
C ALA A 37 -11.31 -5.78 13.80
N ASP A 38 -10.61 -6.85 13.40
CA ASP A 38 -11.20 -8.00 12.68
C ASP A 38 -12.39 -8.58 13.47
N LYS A 39 -12.21 -8.81 14.76
CA LYS A 39 -13.26 -9.31 15.64
C LYS A 39 -14.49 -8.39 15.65
N THR A 40 -14.27 -7.09 15.81
CA THR A 40 -15.35 -6.09 15.88
C THR A 40 -16.12 -5.98 14.56
N ARG A 41 -15.44 -6.05 13.40
CA ARG A 41 -16.14 -6.04 12.10
C ARG A 41 -17.00 -7.28 11.91
N TRP A 42 -16.54 -8.46 12.35
CA TRP A 42 -17.38 -9.67 12.31
C TRP A 42 -18.54 -9.63 13.31
N GLU A 43 -18.39 -8.96 14.45
CA GLU A 43 -19.49 -8.66 15.38
C GLU A 43 -20.54 -7.76 14.73
N GLU A 44 -20.11 -6.75 13.96
CA GLU A 44 -20.99 -5.86 13.20
C GLU A 44 -21.75 -6.60 12.07
N VAL A 45 -21.07 -7.51 11.36
CA VAL A 45 -21.71 -8.39 10.36
C VAL A 45 -22.82 -9.20 11.01
N ALA A 46 -22.54 -9.83 12.16
CA ALA A 46 -23.55 -10.62 12.87
C ALA A 46 -24.71 -9.75 13.37
N ALA A 47 -24.43 -8.57 13.91
CA ALA A 47 -25.45 -7.63 14.36
C ALA A 47 -26.41 -7.23 13.22
N ASN A 48 -25.87 -6.93 12.03
CA ASN A 48 -26.69 -6.63 10.85
C ASN A 48 -27.52 -7.84 10.39
N MET A 49 -26.93 -9.03 10.37
CA MET A 49 -27.65 -10.25 10.01
C MET A 49 -28.79 -10.58 10.99
N CYS A 50 -28.61 -10.30 12.29
CA CYS A 50 -29.64 -10.50 13.31
C CYS A 50 -30.89 -9.63 13.11
N ILE A 51 -30.78 -8.48 12.41
CA ILE A 51 -31.93 -7.61 12.11
C ILE A 51 -32.96 -8.36 11.26
N THR A 52 -32.50 -9.14 10.28
CA THR A 52 -33.37 -9.87 9.34
C THR A 52 -33.65 -11.30 9.78
N HIS A 53 -32.66 -11.96 10.39
CA HIS A 53 -32.67 -13.41 10.61
C HIS A 53 -32.81 -13.83 12.10
N GLY A 54 -32.89 -12.85 13.01
CA GLY A 54 -33.09 -13.06 14.45
C GLY A 54 -31.80 -13.20 15.27
N ASP A 55 -31.95 -13.26 16.60
CA ASP A 55 -30.88 -13.09 17.60
C ASP A 55 -29.95 -14.32 17.81
N THR A 56 -30.05 -15.33 16.94
CA THR A 56 -29.32 -16.60 17.08
C THR A 56 -28.00 -16.63 16.31
N LEU A 57 -27.76 -15.63 15.46
CA LEU A 57 -26.55 -15.51 14.67
C LEU A 57 -25.40 -14.92 15.49
N THR A 58 -24.20 -15.45 15.27
CA THR A 58 -22.97 -15.01 15.93
C THR A 58 -21.93 -14.61 14.89
N ALA A 59 -20.97 -13.77 15.30
CA ALA A 59 -19.81 -13.41 14.47
C ALA A 59 -19.08 -14.66 13.93
N VAL A 60 -18.91 -15.66 14.80
CA VAL A 60 -18.23 -16.93 14.47
C VAL A 60 -19.01 -17.72 13.41
N SER A 61 -20.34 -17.85 13.56
CA SER A 61 -21.15 -18.57 12.58
C SER A 61 -21.20 -17.85 11.22
N CYS A 62 -21.28 -16.51 11.21
CA CYS A 62 -21.27 -15.73 9.98
C CYS A 62 -19.92 -15.85 9.25
N ARG A 63 -18.81 -15.68 9.97
CA ARG A 63 -17.47 -15.84 9.42
C ARG A 63 -17.24 -17.24 8.87
N LYS A 64 -17.57 -18.27 9.65
CA LYS A 64 -17.43 -19.66 9.20
C LYS A 64 -18.22 -19.90 7.91
N ARG A 65 -19.48 -19.45 7.86
CA ARG A 65 -20.30 -19.62 6.66
C ARG A 65 -19.70 -18.89 5.46
N PHE A 66 -19.23 -17.66 5.66
CA PHE A 66 -18.55 -16.89 4.62
C PHE A 66 -17.30 -17.63 4.11
N ASP A 67 -16.44 -18.10 5.00
CA ASP A 67 -15.23 -18.85 4.64
C ASP A 67 -15.58 -20.12 3.84
N ASP A 68 -16.61 -20.87 4.27
CA ASP A 68 -17.11 -22.05 3.57
C ASP A 68 -17.61 -21.71 2.15
N LEU A 69 -18.31 -20.58 1.99
CA LEU A 69 -18.76 -20.09 0.68
C LEU A 69 -17.58 -19.73 -0.22
N ILE A 70 -16.57 -19.02 0.30
CA ILE A 70 -15.40 -18.59 -0.47
C ILE A 70 -14.58 -19.80 -0.93
N VAL A 71 -14.41 -20.79 -0.07
CA VAL A 71 -13.76 -22.06 -0.43
C VAL A 71 -14.58 -22.77 -1.52
N ALA A 72 -15.89 -22.89 -1.36
CA ALA A 72 -16.75 -23.54 -2.36
C ALA A 72 -16.75 -22.81 -3.72
N PHE A 73 -16.66 -21.47 -3.72
CA PHE A 73 -16.55 -20.67 -4.94
C PHE A 73 -15.21 -20.89 -5.65
N LYS A 74 -14.09 -20.82 -4.92
CA LYS A 74 -12.75 -21.02 -5.49
C LYS A 74 -12.52 -22.45 -6.02
N ASP A 75 -13.25 -23.42 -5.49
CA ASP A 75 -13.20 -24.82 -5.94
C ASP A 75 -14.16 -25.12 -7.10
N ASP A 76 -14.85 -24.12 -7.67
CA ASP A 76 -15.95 -24.28 -8.66
C ASP A 76 -17.08 -25.21 -8.19
N LYS A 77 -17.21 -25.42 -6.87
CA LYS A 77 -18.16 -26.34 -6.25
C LYS A 77 -19.52 -25.69 -5.97
N LEU A 78 -19.73 -24.40 -6.25
CA LEU A 78 -21.05 -23.78 -6.10
C LEU A 78 -22.12 -24.46 -6.96
N ASN A 79 -21.72 -24.99 -8.12
CA ASN A 79 -22.60 -25.76 -9.01
C ASN A 79 -23.17 -27.03 -8.35
N SER A 80 -22.45 -27.62 -7.39
CA SER A 80 -22.91 -28.81 -6.65
C SER A 80 -23.95 -28.50 -5.56
N LEU A 81 -24.09 -27.24 -5.16
CA LEU A 81 -25.06 -26.77 -4.16
C LEU A 81 -26.39 -26.30 -4.78
N ARG A 82 -26.62 -26.58 -6.08
CA ARG A 82 -27.78 -26.12 -6.87
C ARG A 82 -29.11 -26.85 -6.57
N ALA A 83 -29.26 -27.43 -5.38
CA ALA A 83 -30.35 -28.36 -5.08
C ALA A 83 -31.76 -27.70 -5.02
N SER A 84 -31.86 -26.37 -4.89
CA SER A 84 -33.12 -25.61 -5.03
C SER A 84 -32.85 -24.10 -5.12
N GLY A 85 -33.07 -23.50 -6.28
CA GLY A 85 -32.96 -22.05 -6.52
C GLY A 85 -33.22 -21.75 -8.00
N THR A 86 -33.59 -20.51 -8.33
CA THR A 86 -33.69 -20.11 -9.75
C THR A 86 -32.31 -19.78 -10.29
N GLU A 87 -32.13 -19.84 -11.61
CA GLU A 87 -30.85 -19.56 -12.25
C GLU A 87 -30.35 -18.14 -11.95
N GLU A 88 -31.27 -17.19 -11.85
CA GLU A 88 -31.01 -15.78 -11.56
C GLU A 88 -30.45 -15.58 -10.15
N GLU A 89 -31.02 -16.26 -9.15
CA GLU A 89 -30.50 -16.23 -7.78
C GLU A 89 -29.05 -16.73 -7.76
N TYR A 90 -28.77 -17.86 -8.42
CA TYR A 90 -27.39 -18.39 -8.44
C TYR A 90 -26.38 -17.43 -9.08
N ASN A 91 -26.76 -16.79 -10.18
CA ASN A 91 -25.92 -15.81 -10.87
C ASN A 91 -25.64 -14.58 -9.99
N GLU A 92 -26.64 -14.05 -9.28
CA GLU A 92 -26.42 -12.93 -8.36
C GLU A 92 -25.46 -13.34 -7.23
N ARG A 93 -25.58 -14.55 -6.69
CA ARG A 93 -24.71 -15.03 -5.62
C ARG A 93 -23.28 -15.12 -6.10
N GLU A 94 -23.09 -15.68 -7.29
CA GLU A 94 -21.77 -15.84 -7.91
C GLU A 94 -21.12 -14.48 -8.19
N GLN A 95 -21.89 -13.51 -8.69
CA GLN A 95 -21.42 -12.14 -8.88
C GLN A 95 -20.98 -11.50 -7.56
N LEU A 96 -21.78 -11.61 -6.50
CA LEU A 96 -21.41 -11.07 -5.18
C LEU A 96 -20.12 -11.73 -4.64
N MET A 97 -19.96 -13.03 -4.86
CA MET A 97 -18.74 -13.75 -4.46
C MET A 97 -17.52 -13.27 -5.23
N GLN A 98 -17.64 -13.08 -6.53
CA GLN A 98 -16.58 -12.53 -7.37
C GLN A 98 -16.20 -11.12 -6.93
N ASP A 99 -17.17 -10.24 -6.71
CA ASP A 99 -16.96 -8.87 -6.23
C ASP A 99 -16.21 -8.86 -4.89
N ILE A 100 -16.56 -9.74 -3.96
CA ILE A 100 -15.87 -9.86 -2.67
C ILE A 100 -14.43 -10.32 -2.86
N VAL A 101 -14.18 -11.33 -3.71
CA VAL A 101 -12.82 -11.80 -3.99
C VAL A 101 -11.96 -10.67 -4.57
N ASP A 102 -12.51 -9.88 -5.49
CA ASP A 102 -11.80 -8.74 -6.08
C ASP A 102 -11.50 -7.64 -5.05
N LEU A 103 -12.45 -7.36 -4.14
CA LEU A 103 -12.24 -6.46 -3.01
C LEU A 103 -11.17 -6.98 -2.04
N MET A 104 -11.15 -8.28 -1.76
CA MET A 104 -10.15 -8.92 -0.90
C MET A 104 -8.75 -8.81 -1.52
N ASN A 105 -8.62 -9.10 -2.81
CA ASN A 105 -7.35 -8.97 -3.53
C ASN A 105 -6.85 -7.53 -3.52
N THR A 106 -7.73 -6.57 -3.83
CA THR A 106 -7.42 -5.13 -3.79
C THR A 106 -6.96 -4.68 -2.39
N SER A 107 -7.61 -5.17 -1.32
CA SER A 107 -7.21 -4.90 0.07
C SER A 107 -5.83 -5.49 0.37
N GLN A 108 -5.56 -6.73 -0.05
CA GLN A 108 -4.28 -7.38 0.17
C GLN A 108 -3.14 -6.68 -0.57
N ASP A 109 -3.35 -6.28 -1.82
CA ASP A 109 -2.36 -5.55 -2.62
C ASP A 109 -2.04 -4.19 -2.00
N ARG A 110 -3.06 -3.48 -1.50
CA ARG A 110 -2.87 -2.23 -0.73
C ARG A 110 -2.09 -2.46 0.56
N LYS A 111 -2.40 -3.51 1.33
CA LYS A 111 -1.67 -3.85 2.57
C LYS A 111 -0.21 -4.21 2.26
N ARG A 112 0.03 -4.92 1.16
CA ARG A 112 1.36 -5.31 0.70
C ARG A 112 2.18 -4.11 0.24
N SER A 113 1.63 -3.23 -0.59
CA SER A 113 2.35 -2.05 -1.08
C SER A 113 2.75 -1.10 0.05
N VAL A 114 1.87 -0.88 1.04
CA VAL A 114 2.20 -0.09 2.23
C VAL A 114 3.31 -0.73 3.06
N LYS A 115 3.35 -2.06 3.17
CA LYS A 115 4.41 -2.77 3.86
C LYS A 115 5.75 -2.65 3.11
N GLU A 116 5.73 -2.88 1.80
CA GLU A 116 6.90 -2.77 0.93
C GLU A 116 7.48 -1.35 0.89
N GLU A 117 6.62 -0.32 0.88
CA GLU A 117 7.08 1.07 0.96
C GLU A 117 7.77 1.38 2.29
N LYS A 118 7.23 0.85 3.41
CA LYS A 118 7.85 1.02 4.74
C LYS A 118 9.20 0.32 4.82
N THR A 119 9.32 -0.90 4.31
CA THR A 119 10.60 -1.64 4.29
C THR A 119 11.61 -0.94 3.38
N ALA A 120 11.21 -0.53 2.18
CA ALA A 120 12.09 0.20 1.27
C ALA A 120 12.60 1.52 1.87
N LYS A 121 11.75 2.27 2.59
CA LYS A 121 12.18 3.49 3.30
C LYS A 121 13.17 3.18 4.43
N PHE A 122 12.99 2.07 5.14
CA PHE A 122 13.91 1.66 6.19
C PHE A 122 15.27 1.24 5.60
N GLU A 123 15.27 0.36 4.60
CA GLU A 123 16.47 -0.09 3.89
C GLU A 123 17.24 1.07 3.27
N LYS A 124 16.54 2.04 2.67
CA LYS A 124 17.17 3.26 2.13
C LYS A 124 17.89 4.05 3.22
N ARG A 125 17.27 4.24 4.39
CA ARG A 125 17.91 4.96 5.52
C ARG A 125 19.12 4.22 6.05
N GLU A 126 19.06 2.90 6.12
CA GLU A 126 20.18 2.07 6.54
C GLU A 126 21.35 2.14 5.55
N SER A 127 21.07 2.03 4.25
CA SER A 127 22.07 2.17 3.18
C SER A 127 22.69 3.57 3.13
N ASP A 128 21.88 4.63 3.26
CA ASP A 128 22.38 6.01 3.32
C ASP A 128 23.28 6.23 4.55
N GLY A 129 22.94 5.61 5.69
CA GLY A 129 23.77 5.62 6.89
C GLY A 129 25.10 4.88 6.72
N GLU A 130 25.10 3.75 6.05
CA GLU A 130 26.33 3.02 5.70
C GLU A 130 27.23 3.84 4.77
N ARG A 131 26.66 4.43 3.71
CA ARG A 131 27.38 5.32 2.78
C ARG A 131 28.04 6.50 3.49
N LEU A 132 27.37 7.09 4.48
CA LEU A 132 27.92 8.20 5.25
C LEU A 132 29.12 7.77 6.12
N ARG A 133 29.04 6.61 6.79
CA ARG A 133 30.16 6.05 7.57
C ARG A 133 31.37 5.76 6.68
N ASP A 134 31.12 5.16 5.54
CA ASP A 134 32.13 4.85 4.52
C ASP A 134 32.85 6.10 4.01
N ALA A 135 32.09 7.15 3.67
CA ALA A 135 32.64 8.42 3.24
C ALA A 135 33.50 9.08 4.33
N ALA A 136 33.02 9.07 5.59
CA ALA A 136 33.76 9.62 6.73
C ALA A 136 35.08 8.87 6.98
N MET A 137 35.07 7.53 6.90
CA MET A 137 36.28 6.70 7.06
C MET A 137 37.29 6.94 5.94
N ARG A 138 36.83 7.05 4.68
CA ARG A 138 37.71 7.40 3.54
C ARG A 138 38.33 8.78 3.72
N ALA A 139 37.54 9.78 4.13
CA ALA A 139 38.04 11.13 4.38
C ALA A 139 39.07 11.16 5.52
N TYR A 140 38.82 10.41 6.60
CA TYR A 140 39.75 10.29 7.71
C TYR A 140 41.05 9.58 7.30
N ALA A 141 40.97 8.50 6.54
CA ALA A 141 42.14 7.78 6.03
C ALA A 141 42.98 8.65 5.07
N ALA A 142 42.33 9.39 4.17
CA ALA A 142 43.00 10.35 3.28
C ALA A 142 43.73 11.44 4.10
N LYS A 143 43.09 11.96 5.15
CA LYS A 143 43.70 12.95 6.06
C LYS A 143 44.91 12.38 6.81
N ARG A 144 44.89 11.10 7.22
CA ARG A 144 46.07 10.46 7.85
C ARG A 144 47.20 10.27 6.83
N LYS A 145 46.89 9.83 5.62
CA LYS A 145 47.91 9.63 4.58
C LYS A 145 48.60 10.93 4.18
N SER A 146 47.87 12.05 4.13
CA SER A 146 48.47 13.37 3.89
C SER A 146 49.34 13.88 5.05
N ILE A 147 49.19 13.34 6.27
CA ILE A 147 50.04 13.69 7.42
C ILE A 147 51.34 12.87 7.38
N ASP A 148 51.28 11.61 6.95
CA ASP A 148 52.46 10.74 6.84
C ASP A 148 53.34 11.06 5.61
N ASP A 149 52.78 11.60 4.52
CA ASP A 149 53.54 12.07 3.34
C ASP A 149 54.31 13.39 3.57
N GLU A 150 54.04 14.14 4.65
CA GLU A 150 54.79 15.35 5.02
C GLU A 150 55.93 15.10 6.03
N SER A 151 56.21 13.84 6.40
CA SER A 151 57.35 13.49 7.27
C SER A 151 58.52 12.88 6.50
N ASP A 152 59.13 13.64 5.58
CA ASP A 152 60.48 13.37 5.07
C ASP A 152 61.25 14.68 4.88
N VAL A 153 61.59 15.35 5.99
CA VAL A 153 62.63 16.38 6.01
C VAL A 153 63.45 16.17 7.28
N ASP A 154 64.67 15.67 7.09
CA ASP A 154 65.70 15.48 8.10
C ASP A 154 66.08 16.84 8.75
N VAL A 155 65.80 17.01 10.04
CA VAL A 155 66.23 18.19 10.83
C VAL A 155 66.77 17.71 12.20
N PRO A 156 67.97 18.14 12.64
CA PRO A 156 68.59 17.67 13.88
C PRO A 156 67.89 18.21 15.14
N PRO A 157 68.11 17.59 16.32
CA PRO A 157 67.33 17.86 17.52
C PRO A 157 67.83 19.11 18.24
N ASP A 158 66.93 20.09 18.46
CA ASP A 158 67.11 21.13 19.47
C ASP A 158 65.87 21.23 20.37
N GLU A 159 66.13 21.18 21.68
CA GLU A 159 65.12 21.03 22.71
C GLU A 159 64.40 22.34 23.04
N GLY A 160 63.07 22.23 23.15
CA GLY A 160 62.28 23.04 24.06
C GLY A 160 61.78 24.38 23.51
N LYS A 161 60.51 24.41 23.08
CA LYS A 161 59.44 25.25 23.67
C LYS A 161 58.13 25.20 22.85
N LYS A 162 57.10 24.68 23.50
CA LYS A 162 55.65 25.00 23.40
C LYS A 162 55.01 24.90 22.00
N LYS A 163 54.20 23.83 21.82
CA LYS A 163 53.24 23.64 20.72
C LYS A 163 52.39 24.90 20.51
N LYS A 164 52.73 25.69 19.48
CA LYS A 164 51.83 26.71 18.95
C LYS A 164 50.77 25.98 18.13
N PHE A 165 49.51 26.09 18.56
CA PHE A 165 48.37 25.80 17.69
C PHE A 165 48.49 26.69 16.44
N ARG A 166 49.00 26.14 15.33
CA ARG A 166 48.78 26.72 14.00
C ARG A 166 47.38 26.32 13.57
N LEU A 167 46.39 27.05 14.05
CA LEU A 167 45.07 27.12 13.43
C LEU A 167 45.03 28.38 12.56
N VAL A 168 45.57 28.28 11.34
CA VAL A 168 45.06 29.01 10.18
C VAL A 168 45.34 28.11 8.98
N GLN A 169 44.43 27.16 8.71
CA GLN A 169 44.27 26.74 7.32
C GLN A 169 43.76 27.99 6.59
N LYS A 170 44.48 28.45 5.57
CA LYS A 170 43.95 29.43 4.62
C LYS A 170 42.57 28.93 4.21
N VAL A 171 41.53 29.66 4.61
CA VAL A 171 40.21 29.51 4.00
C VAL A 171 40.42 29.61 2.49
N PRO A 172 40.04 28.60 1.69
CA PRO A 172 40.02 28.77 0.26
C PRO A 172 39.12 29.97 -0.04
N ASP A 173 39.53 30.73 -1.05
CA ASP A 173 38.92 31.98 -1.48
C ASP A 173 37.39 31.94 -1.30
N THR A 174 36.84 32.82 -0.47
CA THR A 174 35.40 32.82 -0.15
C THR A 174 34.54 32.94 -1.41
N ALA A 175 35.10 33.55 -2.46
CA ALA A 175 34.54 33.58 -3.81
C ALA A 175 34.36 32.16 -4.40
N SER A 176 35.35 31.28 -4.28
CA SER A 176 35.30 29.91 -4.80
C SER A 176 34.26 29.03 -4.09
N ALA A 177 34.08 29.21 -2.78
CA ALA A 177 33.06 28.49 -2.01
C ALA A 177 31.63 28.92 -2.40
N LEU A 178 31.42 30.22 -2.63
CA LEU A 178 30.16 30.77 -3.09
C LEU A 178 29.83 30.34 -4.53
N GLU A 179 30.84 30.27 -5.40
CA GLU A 179 30.68 29.81 -6.78
C GLU A 179 30.31 28.33 -6.87
N SER A 180 30.91 27.47 -6.03
CA SER A 180 30.50 26.07 -5.89
C SER A 180 29.04 25.96 -5.44
N PHE A 181 28.61 26.78 -4.46
CA PHE A 181 27.21 26.76 -4.01
C PHE A 181 26.24 27.25 -5.09
N ALA A 182 26.60 28.28 -5.85
CA ALA A 182 25.80 28.78 -6.98
C ALA A 182 25.60 27.69 -8.05
N VAL A 183 26.66 26.97 -8.42
CA VAL A 183 26.58 25.86 -9.39
C VAL A 183 25.68 24.73 -8.90
N HIS A 184 25.73 24.39 -7.60
CA HIS A 184 24.85 23.36 -7.05
C HIS A 184 23.39 23.81 -7.00
N LEU A 185 23.14 25.09 -6.72
CA LEU A 185 21.79 25.66 -6.70
C LEU A 185 21.18 25.72 -8.11
N GLU A 186 21.97 26.11 -9.12
CA GLU A 186 21.55 26.10 -10.53
C GLU A 186 21.20 24.68 -11.00
N ARG A 187 22.05 23.68 -10.69
CA ARG A 187 21.75 22.27 -10.99
C ARG A 187 20.48 21.78 -10.30
N ALA A 188 20.23 22.19 -9.05
CA ALA A 188 19.03 21.82 -8.31
C ALA A 188 17.76 22.46 -8.93
N ASN A 189 17.87 23.68 -9.43
CA ASN A 189 16.79 24.34 -10.15
C ASN A 189 16.52 23.68 -11.51
N GLU A 190 17.56 23.36 -12.28
CA GLU A 190 17.42 22.62 -13.54
C GLU A 190 16.74 21.28 -13.34
N PHE A 191 17.11 20.55 -12.28
CA PHE A 191 16.50 19.26 -11.96
C PHE A 191 15.01 19.41 -11.65
N LYS A 192 14.63 20.37 -10.81
CA LYS A 192 13.22 20.66 -10.49
C LYS A 192 12.43 21.10 -11.72
N SER A 193 12.99 21.93 -12.58
CA SER A 193 12.33 22.36 -13.81
C SER A 193 12.06 21.17 -14.75
N ARG A 194 13.04 20.27 -14.93
CA ARG A 194 12.87 19.04 -15.73
C ARG A 194 11.82 18.10 -15.13
N GLU A 195 11.78 17.99 -13.81
CA GLU A 195 10.78 17.19 -13.10
C GLU A 195 9.37 17.76 -13.27
N ILE A 196 9.21 19.09 -13.18
CA ILE A 196 7.94 19.80 -13.44
C ILE A 196 7.50 19.60 -14.90
N GLU A 197 8.41 19.74 -15.85
CA GLU A 197 8.12 19.53 -17.27
C GLU A 197 7.70 18.09 -17.57
N SER A 198 8.41 17.11 -16.99
CA SER A 198 8.04 15.69 -17.11
C SER A 198 6.66 15.41 -16.52
N ALA A 199 6.35 15.98 -15.36
CA ALA A 199 5.04 15.85 -14.73
C ALA A 199 3.93 16.50 -15.58
N ALA A 200 4.21 17.67 -16.18
CA ALA A 200 3.28 18.34 -17.07
C ALA A 200 2.99 17.50 -18.34
N GLN A 201 4.02 16.88 -18.93
CA GLN A 201 3.86 15.98 -20.08
C GLN A 201 3.02 14.74 -19.73
N ALA A 202 3.27 14.12 -18.57
CA ALA A 202 2.50 12.97 -18.10
C ALA A 202 1.01 13.33 -17.86
N ASN A 203 0.75 14.51 -17.29
CA ASN A 203 -0.62 15.01 -17.12
C ASN A 203 -1.31 15.26 -18.47
N ALA A 204 -0.61 15.83 -19.45
CA ALA A 204 -1.16 16.06 -20.78
C ALA A 204 -1.51 14.75 -21.51
N LEU A 205 -0.68 13.72 -21.38
CA LEU A 205 -0.98 12.39 -21.93
C LEU A 205 -2.19 11.75 -21.24
N THR A 206 -2.31 11.93 -19.93
CA THR A 206 -3.44 11.42 -19.14
C THR A 206 -4.75 12.10 -19.56
N GLN A 207 -4.74 13.43 -19.75
CA GLN A 207 -5.90 14.17 -20.27
C GLN A 207 -6.32 13.68 -21.65
N ARG A 208 -5.38 13.51 -22.59
CA ARG A 208 -5.70 12.95 -23.91
C ARG A 208 -6.28 11.54 -23.85
N ARG A 209 -5.81 10.71 -22.93
CA ARG A 209 -6.35 9.36 -22.73
C ARG A 209 -7.81 9.41 -22.27
N LEU A 210 -8.12 10.29 -21.31
CA LEU A 210 -9.48 10.50 -20.84
C LEU A 210 -10.40 10.99 -21.98
N GLU A 211 -9.96 11.95 -22.78
CA GLU A 211 -10.73 12.43 -23.94
C GLU A 211 -11.03 11.30 -24.95
N LEU A 212 -10.05 10.44 -25.22
CA LEU A 212 -10.25 9.30 -26.11
C LEU A 212 -11.21 8.26 -25.52
N ASP A 213 -11.15 8.02 -24.22
CA ASP A 213 -12.05 7.08 -23.54
C ASP A 213 -13.48 7.64 -23.45
N GLU A 214 -13.65 8.96 -23.25
CA GLU A 214 -14.94 9.64 -23.34
C GLU A 214 -15.52 9.58 -24.76
N ALA A 215 -14.70 9.80 -25.79
CA ALA A 215 -15.12 9.68 -27.19
C ALA A 215 -15.55 8.25 -27.54
N ARG A 216 -14.83 7.24 -27.07
CA ARG A 216 -15.20 5.82 -27.22
C ARG A 216 -16.52 5.52 -26.53
N PHE A 217 -16.70 6.01 -25.31
CA PHE A 217 -17.95 5.82 -24.57
C PHE A 217 -19.14 6.48 -25.29
N ALA A 218 -18.96 7.67 -25.85
CA ALA A 218 -20.00 8.34 -26.63
C ALA A 218 -20.39 7.57 -27.90
N LEU A 219 -19.41 6.94 -28.56
CA LEU A 219 -19.61 6.13 -29.76
C LEU A 219 -20.32 4.80 -29.43
N ASP A 220 -19.89 4.10 -28.38
CA ASP A 220 -20.54 2.89 -27.87
C ASP A 220 -21.99 3.18 -27.39
N LYS A 221 -22.23 4.36 -26.82
CA LYS A 221 -23.59 4.82 -26.47
C LYS A 221 -24.47 5.07 -27.70
N SER A 222 -23.93 5.65 -28.77
CA SER A 222 -24.70 5.91 -30.00
C SER A 222 -24.96 4.62 -30.78
N GLU A 223 -24.01 3.69 -30.84
CA GLU A 223 -24.16 2.37 -31.47
C GLU A 223 -25.24 1.54 -30.78
N ARG A 224 -25.29 1.53 -29.43
CA ARG A 224 -26.38 0.88 -28.68
C ARG A 224 -27.75 1.54 -28.91
N GLY A 225 -27.79 2.85 -29.13
CA GLY A 225 -29.02 3.58 -29.47
C GLY A 225 -29.54 3.26 -30.89
N VAL A 226 -28.64 2.98 -31.83
CA VAL A 226 -28.98 2.64 -33.22
C VAL A 226 -29.47 1.20 -33.36
N ILE A 227 -28.94 0.26 -32.57
CA ILE A 227 -29.37 -1.15 -32.58
C ILE A 227 -30.75 -1.35 -31.94
N GLY A 228 -31.17 -0.48 -31.01
CA GLY A 228 -32.50 -0.52 -30.39
C GLY A 228 -33.64 0.10 -31.19
N ALA A 229 -33.38 0.64 -32.38
CA ALA A 229 -34.34 1.34 -33.23
C ALA A 229 -34.65 0.64 -34.56
N ARG A 230 -34.31 -0.66 -34.69
CA ARG A 230 -34.62 -1.49 -35.86
C ARG A 230 -35.57 -2.62 -35.53
#